data_AF-A0A525KMH7-F1
#
_entry.id   AF-A0A525KMH7-F1
#
_cell.length_a   1.000
_cell.length_b   1.000
_cell.length_c   1.000
_cell.angle_alpha   90.00
_cell.angle_beta   90.00
_cell.angle_gamma   90.00
#
_symmetry.space_group_name_H-M   'P 1'
#
loop_
_entity.id
_entity.type
_entity.pdbx_description
1 polymer ?
#
loop_
_entity_poly.entity_id
_entity_poly.type
_entity_poly.pdbx_seq_one_letter_code
_entity_poly.pdbx_strand_id
1 'polypeptide(L)'
;MTGVTTAADAAERKLVAAHQTLLHTRGIQFDFAAAPTLPKPPHWLMALLRSLEPLAPVLKYVFWGGVIAGGLFILWIAVRDLIPLGWRRGKPAVVATDWRPAPDAARALLEEADQLARAGRFGEAIHLLLFRSIEDITAKAPGAIPRAFTTRDIVAATPMPDQARGAFARIAEAVERTFFGGRAADEADFHRCRSDYEAFAFSDAWR
;
A
#
# COMPACT_ATOMS: atom_id res chain seq x y z
N MET A 1 43.68 -30.34 40.87
CA MET A 1 43.10 -28.98 40.82
C MET A 1 43.78 -28.04 39.82
N THR A 2 44.87 -28.42 39.15
CA THR A 2 45.65 -27.52 38.26
C THR A 2 45.15 -27.44 36.81
N GLY A 3 44.45 -28.45 36.29
CA GLY A 3 43.99 -28.46 34.90
C GLY A 3 42.79 -27.56 34.59
N VAL A 4 41.97 -27.24 35.60
CA VAL A 4 40.78 -26.37 35.43
C VAL A 4 41.20 -24.91 35.26
N THR A 5 42.26 -24.48 35.97
CA THR A 5 42.81 -23.12 35.90
C THR A 5 43.39 -22.83 34.51
N THR A 6 44.14 -23.76 33.93
CA THR A 6 44.75 -23.56 32.60
C THR A 6 43.73 -23.44 31.47
N ALA A 7 42.62 -24.17 31.56
CA ALA A 7 41.53 -24.09 30.60
C ALA A 7 40.76 -22.75 30.70
N ALA A 8 40.56 -22.26 31.92
CA ALA A 8 39.96 -20.95 32.17
C ALA A 8 40.82 -19.81 31.61
N ASP A 9 42.13 -19.85 31.85
CA ASP A 9 43.08 -18.85 31.34
C ASP A 9 43.16 -18.84 29.81
N ALA A 10 42.96 -20.00 29.17
CA ALA A 10 42.91 -20.11 27.72
C ALA A 10 41.61 -19.52 27.13
N ALA A 11 40.48 -19.72 27.82
CA ALA A 11 39.20 -19.14 27.43
C ALA A 11 39.21 -17.61 27.58
N GLU A 12 39.78 -17.08 28.65
CA GLU A 12 39.91 -15.64 28.89
C GLU A 12 40.77 -14.97 27.82
N ARG A 13 41.90 -15.57 27.45
CA ARG A 13 42.73 -15.07 26.34
C ARG A 13 42.00 -15.05 25.00
N LYS A 14 41.18 -16.07 24.72
CA LYS A 14 40.34 -16.09 23.50
C LYS A 14 39.27 -15.00 23.52
N LEU A 15 38.64 -14.78 24.67
CA LEU A 15 37.65 -13.71 24.84
C LEU A 15 38.27 -12.33 24.59
N VAL A 16 39.44 -12.07 25.19
CA VAL A 16 40.17 -10.80 24.99
C VAL A 16 40.53 -10.60 23.53
N ALA A 17 41.03 -11.64 22.84
CA ALA A 17 41.39 -11.56 21.41
C ALA A 17 40.16 -11.31 20.51
N ALA A 18 39.04 -11.98 20.79
CA ALA A 18 37.78 -11.76 20.07
C ALA A 18 37.22 -10.36 20.32
N HIS A 19 37.30 -9.86 21.55
CA HIS A 19 36.88 -8.51 21.91
C HIS A 19 37.72 -7.44 21.19
N GLN A 20 39.04 -7.60 21.13
CA GLN A 20 39.92 -6.70 20.38
C GLN A 20 39.60 -6.70 18.88
N THR A 21 39.29 -7.86 18.30
CA THR A 21 38.89 -7.98 16.90
C THR A 21 37.56 -7.27 16.63
N LEU A 22 36.61 -7.39 17.56
CA LEU A 22 35.32 -6.71 17.50
C LEU A 22 35.48 -5.19 17.55
N LEU A 23 36.30 -4.66 18.46
CA LEU A 23 36.58 -3.22 18.57
C LEU A 23 37.17 -2.61 17.29
N HIS A 24 37.85 -3.41 16.46
CA HIS A 24 38.45 -2.96 15.19
C HIS A 24 37.64 -3.35 13.94
N THR A 25 36.43 -3.90 14.09
CA THR A 25 35.60 -4.31 12.95
C THR A 25 35.08 -3.08 12.18
N ARG A 26 35.42 -3.01 10.89
CA ARG A 26 34.93 -1.94 10.00
C ARG A 26 33.40 -2.01 9.87
N GLY A 27 32.73 -0.88 10.07
CA GLY A 27 31.26 -0.77 10.01
C GLY A 27 30.57 -0.70 11.37
N ILE A 28 31.31 -0.81 12.49
CA ILE A 28 30.78 -0.65 13.85
C ILE A 28 31.64 0.37 14.60
N GLN A 29 31.02 1.42 15.14
CA GLN A 29 31.70 2.46 15.90
C GLN A 29 31.58 2.16 17.41
N PHE A 30 32.72 1.92 18.06
CA PHE A 30 32.80 1.73 19.52
C PHE A 30 33.31 2.97 20.26
N ASP A 31 33.90 3.92 19.54
CA ASP A 31 34.38 5.17 20.09
C ASP A 31 33.36 6.27 19.86
N PHE A 32 32.59 6.58 20.91
CA PHE A 32 31.70 7.75 20.94
C PHE A 32 32.48 8.90 21.55
N ALA A 33 33.20 9.64 20.70
CA ALA A 33 33.82 10.88 21.13
C ALA A 33 32.76 11.79 21.77
N ALA A 34 33.09 12.38 22.92
CA ALA A 34 32.23 13.36 23.55
C ALA A 34 31.93 14.49 22.55
N ALA A 35 30.66 14.93 22.50
CA ALA A 35 30.25 15.98 21.58
C ALA A 35 31.17 17.21 21.73
N PRO A 36 31.71 17.77 20.63
CA PRO A 36 32.56 18.94 20.71
C PRO A 36 31.80 20.09 21.39
N THR A 37 32.49 20.87 22.22
CA THR A 37 31.88 22.04 22.86
C THR A 37 31.42 23.02 21.80
N LEU A 38 30.14 23.39 21.82
CA LEU A 38 29.57 24.34 20.87
C LEU A 38 30.34 25.67 20.91
N PRO A 39 30.75 26.24 19.76
CA PRO A 39 31.39 27.54 19.73
C PRO A 39 30.44 28.61 20.31
N LYS A 40 30.99 29.61 20.99
CA LYS A 40 30.20 30.72 21.51
C LYS A 40 29.51 31.44 20.34
N PRO A 41 28.22 31.80 20.46
CA PRO A 41 27.50 32.47 19.38
C PRO A 41 28.17 33.80 19.03
N PRO A 42 28.22 34.16 17.74
CA PRO A 42 28.89 35.36 17.27
C PRO A 42 28.16 36.64 17.74
N HIS A 43 28.91 37.73 17.90
CA HIS A 43 28.40 38.96 18.51
C HIS A 43 27.22 39.60 17.75
N TRP A 44 27.21 39.53 16.42
CA TRP A 44 26.11 40.03 15.59
C TRP A 44 24.78 39.30 15.88
N LEU A 45 24.84 38.00 16.19
CA LEU A 45 23.66 37.19 16.49
C LEU A 45 23.07 37.61 17.84
N MET A 46 23.92 37.87 18.83
CA MET A 46 23.50 38.41 20.12
C MET A 46 22.84 39.80 19.97
N ALA A 47 23.42 40.66 19.14
CA ALA A 47 22.86 41.99 18.86
C ALA A 47 21.49 41.91 18.16
N LEU A 48 21.32 40.97 17.24
CA LEU A 48 20.05 40.69 16.58
C LEU A 48 19.01 40.19 17.58
N LEU A 49 19.33 39.17 18.39
CA LEU A 49 18.41 38.60 19.38
C LEU A 49 17.94 39.65 20.40
N ARG A 50 18.85 40.51 20.86
CA ARG A 50 18.53 41.62 21.76
C ARG A 50 17.61 42.66 21.10
N SER A 51 17.75 42.88 19.80
CA SER A 51 16.85 43.76 19.04
C SER A 51 15.44 43.17 18.88
N LEU A 52 15.29 41.85 18.93
CA LEU A 52 14.01 41.13 18.85
C LEU A 52 13.35 40.87 20.22
N GLU A 53 14.09 41.00 21.32
CA GLU A 53 13.61 40.87 22.70
C GLU A 53 12.30 41.63 23.00
N PRO A 54 12.09 42.89 22.57
CA PRO A 54 10.82 43.59 22.78
C PRO A 54 9.65 42.99 22.00
N LEU A 55 9.91 42.19 20.95
CA LEU A 55 8.90 41.50 20.16
C LEU A 55 8.52 40.13 20.74
N ALA A 56 9.29 39.62 21.72
CA ALA A 56 9.02 38.36 22.41
C ALA A 56 7.57 38.23 22.97
N PRO A 57 6.99 39.25 23.65
CA PRO A 57 5.60 39.16 24.10
C PRO A 57 4.59 39.11 22.95
N VAL A 58 4.87 39.77 21.81
CA VAL A 58 4.01 39.73 20.61
C VAL A 58 4.07 38.36 19.96
N LEU A 59 5.25 37.74 19.92
CA LEU A 59 5.45 36.42 19.34
C LEU A 59 4.61 35.34 20.03
N LYS A 60 4.37 35.48 21.34
CA LYS A 60 3.44 34.60 22.08
C LYS A 60 2.02 34.68 21.54
N TYR A 61 1.50 35.88 21.27
CA TYR A 61 0.16 36.05 20.72
C TYR A 61 0.07 35.58 19.27
N VAL A 62 1.09 35.85 18.46
CA VAL A 62 1.18 35.37 17.07
C VAL A 62 1.23 33.85 17.02
N PHE A 63 2.01 33.22 17.90
CA PHE A 63 2.10 31.76 18.01
C PHE A 63 0.74 31.15 18.35
N TRP A 64 0.09 31.61 19.42
CA TRP A 64 -1.23 31.10 19.79
C TRP A 64 -2.31 31.41 18.76
N GLY A 65 -2.26 32.59 18.12
CA GLY A 65 -3.12 32.92 16.99
C GLY A 65 -2.93 31.94 15.83
N GLY A 66 -1.69 31.60 15.49
CA GLY A 66 -1.35 30.59 14.49
C GLY A 66 -1.81 29.18 14.87
N VAL A 67 -1.64 28.78 16.13
CA VAL A 67 -2.13 27.49 16.65
C VAL A 67 -3.65 27.41 16.57
N ILE A 68 -4.36 28.46 16.98
CA ILE A 68 -5.83 28.53 16.90
C ILE A 68 -6.28 28.50 15.44
N ALA A 69 -5.66 29.30 14.56
CA ALA A 69 -5.98 29.33 13.15
C ALA A 69 -5.69 27.98 12.46
N GLY A 70 -4.57 27.34 12.77
CA GLY A 70 -4.20 26.01 12.28
C GLY A 70 -5.16 24.94 12.78
N GLY A 71 -5.52 24.98 14.08
CA GLY A 71 -6.52 24.09 14.67
C GLY A 71 -7.91 24.26 14.02
N LEU A 72 -8.34 25.51 13.80
CA LEU A 72 -9.57 25.82 13.07
C LEU A 72 -9.52 25.36 11.60
N PHE A 73 -8.36 25.48 10.95
CA PHE A 73 -8.18 25.01 9.58
C PHE A 73 -8.24 23.48 9.47
N ILE A 74 -7.59 22.77 10.39
CA ILE A 74 -7.69 21.30 10.49
C ILE A 74 -9.12 20.91 10.82
N LEU A 75 -9.76 21.59 11.77
CA LEU A 75 -11.17 21.35 12.10
C LEU A 75 -12.06 21.61 10.90
N TRP A 76 -11.80 22.65 10.11
CA TRP A 76 -12.54 22.95 8.89
C TRP A 76 -12.35 21.87 7.83
N ILE A 77 -11.13 21.37 7.61
CA ILE A 77 -10.87 20.23 6.71
C ILE A 77 -11.57 18.98 7.22
N ALA A 78 -11.43 18.67 8.51
CA ALA A 78 -12.06 17.52 9.13
C ALA A 78 -13.57 17.63 9.02
N VAL A 79 -14.18 18.77 9.31
CA VAL A 79 -15.63 19.00 9.17
C VAL A 79 -16.04 18.95 7.70
N ARG A 80 -15.27 19.49 6.76
CA ARG A 80 -15.55 19.38 5.32
C ARG A 80 -15.52 17.93 4.84
N ASP A 81 -14.60 17.13 5.35
CA ASP A 81 -14.38 15.75 4.91
C ASP A 81 -15.23 14.74 5.72
N LEU A 82 -15.63 15.07 6.97
CA LEU A 82 -16.50 14.27 7.85
C LEU A 82 -17.99 14.68 7.76
N ILE A 83 -18.33 15.92 7.37
CA ILE A 83 -19.69 16.22 6.91
C ILE A 83 -19.85 15.34 5.68
N PRO A 84 -20.69 14.30 5.75
CA PRO A 84 -20.66 13.25 4.78
C PRO A 84 -20.98 13.87 3.42
N LEU A 85 -20.25 13.44 2.39
CA LEU A 85 -20.70 13.51 1.00
C LEU A 85 -22.18 13.04 0.85
N GLY A 86 -22.78 12.40 1.85
CA GLY A 86 -24.20 12.09 1.95
C GLY A 86 -25.19 13.26 2.01
N TRP A 87 -24.80 14.52 2.29
CA TRP A 87 -25.74 15.65 2.12
C TRP A 87 -25.78 16.15 0.67
N ARG A 88 -24.66 16.03 -0.06
CA ARG A 88 -24.66 15.93 -1.53
C ARG A 88 -24.97 14.49 -1.91
N ARG A 89 -26.12 13.99 -1.48
CA ARG A 89 -26.69 12.73 -1.96
C ARG A 89 -26.84 12.83 -3.48
N GLY A 90 -25.78 12.46 -4.20
CA GLY A 90 -25.93 11.78 -5.47
C GLY A 90 -26.93 10.66 -5.23
N LYS A 91 -27.85 10.51 -6.16
CA LYS A 91 -28.94 9.50 -6.15
C LYS A 91 -28.43 8.18 -5.56
N PRO A 92 -29.22 7.48 -4.72
CA PRO A 92 -28.81 6.20 -4.16
C PRO A 92 -28.17 5.36 -5.26
N ALA A 93 -26.95 4.88 -5.02
CA ALA A 93 -26.25 4.03 -5.97
C ALA A 93 -27.18 2.86 -6.28
N VAL A 94 -27.70 2.85 -7.50
CA VAL A 94 -28.51 1.75 -8.01
C VAL A 94 -27.53 0.60 -8.15
N VAL A 95 -27.51 -0.30 -7.15
CA VAL A 95 -26.82 -1.58 -7.29
C VAL A 95 -27.51 -2.26 -8.47
N ALA A 96 -26.76 -2.48 -9.55
CA ALA A 96 -27.32 -3.12 -10.72
C ALA A 96 -27.82 -4.51 -10.31
N THR A 97 -29.09 -4.79 -10.58
CA THR A 97 -29.67 -6.13 -10.37
C THR A 97 -29.03 -7.13 -11.33
N ASP A 98 -28.68 -6.68 -12.54
CA ASP A 98 -27.96 -7.47 -13.53
C ASP A 98 -26.48 -7.09 -13.54
N TRP A 99 -25.67 -8.01 -13.04
CA TRP A 99 -24.21 -7.88 -12.95
C TRP A 99 -23.48 -8.36 -14.21
N ARG A 100 -24.19 -8.86 -15.22
CA ARG A 100 -23.58 -9.31 -16.46
C ARG A 100 -22.91 -8.15 -17.20
N PRO A 101 -21.66 -8.33 -17.68
CA PRO A 101 -21.07 -7.49 -18.70
C PRO A 101 -21.94 -7.46 -19.96
N ALA A 102 -21.79 -6.41 -20.76
CA ALA A 102 -22.44 -6.37 -22.07
C ALA A 102 -21.89 -7.53 -22.93
N PRO A 103 -22.75 -8.39 -23.53
CA PRO A 103 -22.31 -9.63 -24.16
C PRO A 103 -21.36 -9.39 -25.33
N ASP A 104 -21.55 -8.31 -26.10
CA ASP A 104 -20.66 -7.97 -27.21
C ASP A 104 -19.29 -7.49 -26.72
N ALA A 105 -19.25 -6.72 -25.62
CA ALA A 105 -18.00 -6.30 -25.00
C ALA A 105 -17.24 -7.48 -24.38
N ALA A 106 -17.95 -8.43 -23.77
CA ALA A 106 -17.35 -9.64 -23.22
C ALA A 106 -16.73 -10.51 -24.33
N ARG A 107 -17.40 -10.66 -25.48
CA ARG A 107 -16.85 -11.39 -26.64
C ARG A 107 -15.61 -10.70 -27.20
N ALA A 108 -15.66 -9.38 -27.40
CA ALA A 108 -14.52 -8.61 -27.90
C ALA A 108 -13.30 -8.75 -26.96
N LEU A 109 -13.51 -8.66 -25.64
CA LEU A 109 -12.45 -8.89 -24.66
C LEU A 109 -11.85 -10.30 -24.76
N LEU A 110 -12.70 -11.32 -24.86
CA LEU A 110 -12.23 -12.70 -24.98
C LEU A 110 -11.41 -12.90 -26.26
N GLU A 111 -11.82 -12.28 -27.37
CA GLU A 111 -11.05 -12.31 -28.62
C GLU A 111 -9.68 -11.62 -28.46
N GLU A 112 -9.60 -10.50 -27.77
CA GLU A 112 -8.34 -9.81 -27.46
C GLU A 112 -7.44 -10.66 -26.55
N ALA A 113 -8.01 -11.27 -25.51
CA ALA A 113 -7.29 -12.16 -24.61
C ALA A 113 -6.78 -13.41 -25.36
N ASP A 114 -7.59 -13.98 -26.25
CA ASP A 114 -7.22 -15.11 -27.11
C ASP A 114 -6.11 -14.73 -28.12
N GLN A 115 -6.07 -13.47 -28.59
CA GLN A 115 -4.96 -12.97 -29.42
C GLN A 115 -3.64 -12.91 -28.63
N LEU A 116 -3.68 -12.40 -27.39
CA LEU A 116 -2.51 -12.37 -26.52
C LEU A 116 -2.01 -13.79 -26.20
N ALA A 117 -2.94 -14.72 -25.90
CA ALA A 117 -2.61 -16.11 -25.65
C ALA A 117 -1.97 -16.80 -26.87
N ARG A 118 -2.48 -16.55 -28.09
CA ARG A 118 -1.88 -17.05 -29.33
C ARG A 118 -0.46 -16.53 -29.58
N ALA A 119 -0.14 -15.34 -29.08
CA ALA A 119 1.20 -14.78 -29.11
C ALA A 119 2.11 -15.34 -27.98
N GLY A 120 1.63 -16.30 -27.18
CA GLY A 120 2.35 -16.85 -26.02
C GLY A 120 2.37 -15.93 -24.80
N ARG A 121 1.60 -14.82 -24.81
CA ARG A 121 1.58 -13.80 -23.76
C ARG A 121 0.48 -14.09 -22.74
N PHE A 122 0.53 -15.27 -22.10
CA PHE A 122 -0.52 -15.74 -21.18
C PHE A 122 -0.72 -14.84 -19.97
N GLY A 123 0.36 -14.35 -19.36
CA GLY A 123 0.25 -13.47 -18.18
C GLY A 123 -0.49 -12.16 -18.49
N GLU A 124 -0.26 -11.61 -19.68
CA GLU A 124 -0.93 -10.40 -20.13
C GLU A 124 -2.38 -10.65 -20.50
N ALA A 125 -2.67 -11.81 -21.10
CA ALA A 125 -4.05 -12.23 -21.37
C ALA A 125 -4.87 -12.37 -20.07
N ILE A 126 -4.31 -13.00 -19.03
CA ILE A 126 -4.98 -13.14 -17.73
C ILE A 126 -5.13 -11.77 -17.05
N HIS A 127 -4.10 -10.92 -17.11
CA HIS A 127 -4.16 -9.57 -16.52
C HIS A 127 -5.22 -8.69 -17.21
N LEU A 128 -5.39 -8.82 -18.54
CA LEU A 128 -6.44 -8.16 -19.29
C LEU A 128 -7.84 -8.58 -18.81
N LEU A 129 -8.07 -9.88 -18.62
CA LEU A 129 -9.34 -10.40 -18.08
C LEU A 129 -9.63 -9.85 -16.69
N LEU A 130 -8.63 -9.82 -15.80
CA LEU A 130 -8.79 -9.26 -14.46
C LEU A 130 -9.14 -7.77 -14.49
N PHE A 131 -8.37 -6.99 -15.26
CA PHE A 131 -8.56 -5.54 -15.32
C PHE A 131 -9.95 -5.19 -15.83
N ARG A 132 -10.40 -5.85 -16.89
CA ARG A 132 -11.75 -5.62 -17.41
C ARG A 132 -12.84 -6.05 -16.43
N SER A 133 -12.64 -7.15 -15.71
CA SER A 133 -13.57 -7.57 -14.65
C SER A 133 -13.71 -6.50 -13.57
N ILE A 134 -12.61 -5.85 -13.16
CA ILE A 134 -12.63 -4.76 -12.17
C ILE A 134 -13.39 -3.55 -12.71
N GLU A 135 -13.21 -3.19 -13.99
CA GLU A 135 -13.95 -2.09 -14.62
C GLU A 135 -15.46 -2.35 -14.61
N ASP A 136 -15.89 -3.54 -15.04
CA ASP A 136 -17.31 -3.92 -15.08
C ASP A 136 -17.92 -3.93 -13.67
N ILE A 137 -17.22 -4.48 -12.68
CA ILE A 137 -17.65 -4.48 -11.27
C ILE A 137 -17.77 -3.04 -10.75
N THR A 138 -16.78 -2.19 -11.01
CA THR A 138 -16.77 -0.78 -10.56
C THR A 138 -17.89 0.03 -11.20
N ALA A 139 -18.21 -0.24 -12.46
CA ALA A 139 -19.32 0.39 -13.16
C ALA A 139 -20.69 -0.01 -12.58
N LYS A 140 -20.83 -1.26 -12.09
CA LYS A 140 -22.07 -1.80 -11.51
C LYS A 140 -22.26 -1.45 -10.03
N ALA A 141 -21.19 -1.13 -9.31
CA ALA A 141 -21.22 -0.71 -7.91
C ALA A 141 -20.49 0.62 -7.66
N PRO A 142 -20.96 1.73 -8.27
CA PRO A 142 -20.31 3.03 -8.12
C PRO A 142 -20.36 3.49 -6.66
N GLY A 143 -19.18 3.79 -6.09
CA GLY A 143 -19.02 4.25 -4.71
C GLY A 143 -18.93 3.13 -3.67
N ALA A 144 -19.15 1.86 -4.03
CA ALA A 144 -18.91 0.72 -3.15
C ALA A 144 -17.44 0.31 -3.08
N ILE A 145 -16.64 0.70 -4.09
CA ILE A 145 -15.23 0.33 -4.23
C ILE A 145 -14.38 1.61 -4.18
N PRO A 146 -13.74 1.91 -3.04
CA PRO A 146 -12.73 2.95 -2.93
C PRO A 146 -11.54 2.69 -3.87
N ARG A 147 -10.91 3.76 -4.36
CA ARG A 147 -9.73 3.68 -5.25
C ARG A 147 -8.54 2.91 -4.64
N ALA A 148 -8.48 2.78 -3.32
CA ALA A 148 -7.39 2.11 -2.62
C ALA A 148 -7.60 0.60 -2.45
N PHE A 149 -8.72 0.04 -2.90
CA PHE A 149 -9.01 -1.38 -2.71
C PHE A 149 -8.13 -2.25 -3.60
N THR A 150 -7.57 -3.29 -3.00
CA THR A 150 -6.90 -4.37 -3.73
C THR A 150 -7.95 -5.30 -4.34
N THR A 151 -7.54 -6.16 -5.27
CA THR A 151 -8.42 -7.18 -5.85
C THR A 151 -9.08 -8.06 -4.78
N ARG A 152 -8.35 -8.42 -3.72
CA ARG A 152 -8.88 -9.17 -2.57
C ARG A 152 -9.94 -8.39 -1.80
N ASP A 153 -9.72 -7.10 -1.58
CA ASP A 153 -10.70 -6.24 -0.91
C ASP A 153 -11.97 -6.11 -1.76
N ILE A 154 -11.85 -6.01 -3.09
CA ILE A 154 -12.99 -5.99 -4.02
C ILE A 154 -13.79 -7.28 -3.92
N VAL A 155 -13.13 -8.45 -3.89
CA VAL A 155 -13.81 -9.76 -3.71
C VAL A 155 -14.63 -9.77 -2.42
N ALA A 156 -14.06 -9.27 -1.31
CA ALA A 156 -14.70 -9.33 0.01
C ALA A 156 -15.82 -8.30 0.21
N ALA A 157 -15.62 -7.07 -0.27
CA ALA A 157 -16.47 -5.93 0.08
C ALA A 157 -17.58 -5.62 -0.95
N THR A 158 -17.48 -6.15 -2.17
CA THR A 158 -18.44 -5.82 -3.21
C THR A 158 -19.74 -6.62 -3.06
N PRO A 159 -20.91 -5.96 -3.06
CA PRO A 159 -22.21 -6.63 -2.93
C PRO A 159 -22.63 -7.33 -4.23
N MET A 160 -21.92 -8.39 -4.62
CA MET A 160 -22.22 -9.25 -5.77
C MET A 160 -22.73 -10.64 -5.34
N PRO A 161 -23.41 -11.40 -6.22
CA PRO A 161 -23.82 -12.79 -5.95
C PRO A 161 -22.65 -13.72 -5.57
N ASP A 162 -22.89 -14.83 -4.87
CA ASP A 162 -21.78 -15.71 -4.44
C ASP A 162 -21.03 -16.37 -5.61
N GLN A 163 -21.75 -16.74 -6.67
CA GLN A 163 -21.14 -17.31 -7.87
C GLN A 163 -20.23 -16.31 -8.58
N ALA A 164 -20.65 -15.04 -8.61
CA ALA A 164 -19.89 -13.91 -9.10
C ALA A 164 -18.54 -13.77 -8.42
N ARG A 165 -18.64 -13.72 -7.09
CA ARG A 165 -17.51 -13.56 -6.19
C ARG A 165 -16.53 -14.69 -6.38
N GLY A 166 -17.04 -15.92 -6.50
CA GLY A 166 -16.23 -17.11 -6.74
C GLY A 166 -15.45 -17.05 -8.06
N ALA A 167 -16.09 -16.67 -9.17
CA ALA A 167 -15.42 -16.58 -10.48
C ALA A 167 -14.35 -15.47 -10.49
N PHE A 168 -14.68 -14.27 -9.99
CA PHE A 168 -13.73 -13.17 -9.88
C PHE A 168 -12.55 -13.51 -8.95
N ALA A 169 -12.82 -14.18 -7.82
CA ALA A 169 -11.78 -14.61 -6.89
C ALA A 169 -10.77 -15.58 -7.51
N ARG A 170 -11.21 -16.52 -8.36
CA ARG A 170 -10.31 -17.47 -9.03
C ARG A 170 -9.40 -16.79 -10.06
N ILE A 171 -9.93 -15.82 -10.82
CA ILE A 171 -9.13 -14.99 -11.73
C ILE A 171 -8.11 -14.16 -10.95
N ALA A 172 -8.54 -13.53 -9.85
CA ALA A 172 -7.66 -12.78 -8.95
C ALA A 172 -6.51 -13.64 -8.40
N GLU A 173 -6.82 -14.83 -7.89
CA GLU A 173 -5.83 -15.77 -7.36
C GLU A 173 -4.84 -16.24 -8.45
N ALA A 174 -5.31 -16.48 -9.67
CA ALA A 174 -4.44 -16.85 -10.77
C ALA A 174 -3.46 -15.73 -11.15
N VAL A 175 -3.91 -14.48 -11.21
CA VAL A 175 -3.03 -13.31 -11.38
C VAL A 175 -2.06 -13.20 -10.22
N GLU A 176 -2.51 -13.37 -8.97
CA GLU A 176 -1.62 -13.28 -7.81
C GLU A 176 -0.50 -14.32 -7.88
N ARG A 177 -0.83 -15.57 -8.19
CA ARG A 177 0.16 -16.65 -8.34
C ARG A 177 1.14 -16.42 -9.48
N THR A 178 0.72 -15.80 -10.57
CA THR A 178 1.53 -15.65 -11.79
C THR A 178 2.33 -14.34 -11.83
N PHE A 179 1.69 -13.23 -11.46
CA PHE A 179 2.29 -11.90 -11.45
C PHE A 179 3.15 -11.66 -10.21
N PHE A 180 2.68 -12.07 -9.02
CA PHE A 180 3.43 -11.89 -7.76
C PHE A 180 4.17 -13.15 -7.31
N GLY A 181 3.69 -14.35 -7.66
CA GLY A 181 4.26 -15.62 -7.21
C GLY A 181 5.51 -16.11 -7.95
N GLY A 182 6.06 -15.33 -8.89
CA GLY A 182 7.32 -15.64 -9.58
C GLY A 182 7.26 -16.81 -10.57
N ARG A 183 6.07 -17.39 -10.81
CA ARG A 183 5.84 -18.44 -11.81
C ARG A 183 5.20 -17.83 -13.06
N ALA A 184 5.82 -18.02 -14.22
CA ALA A 184 5.22 -17.59 -15.48
C ALA A 184 3.85 -18.26 -15.68
N ALA A 185 2.87 -17.48 -16.15
CA ALA A 185 1.57 -18.02 -16.55
C ALA A 185 1.75 -18.96 -17.75
N ASP A 186 1.08 -20.10 -17.72
CA ASP A 186 1.04 -21.05 -18.82
C ASP A 186 -0.33 -21.04 -19.53
N GLU A 187 -0.44 -21.84 -20.59
CA GLU A 187 -1.66 -21.98 -21.37
C GLU A 187 -2.82 -22.54 -20.53
N ALA A 188 -2.54 -23.44 -19.58
CA ALA A 188 -3.57 -24.04 -18.74
C ALA A 188 -4.14 -23.02 -17.73
N ASP A 189 -3.30 -22.16 -17.16
CA ASP A 189 -3.73 -21.04 -16.33
C ASP A 189 -4.62 -20.08 -17.12
N PHE A 190 -4.23 -19.76 -18.37
CA PHE A 190 -5.04 -18.89 -19.23
C PHE A 190 -6.41 -19.49 -19.52
N HIS A 191 -6.49 -20.75 -19.99
CA HIS A 191 -7.78 -21.39 -20.29
C HIS A 191 -8.70 -21.49 -19.08
N ARG A 192 -8.14 -21.71 -17.88
CA ARG A 192 -8.91 -21.68 -16.63
C ARG A 192 -9.50 -20.29 -16.37
N CYS A 193 -8.69 -19.24 -16.45
CA CYS A 193 -9.14 -17.87 -16.23
C CYS A 193 -10.16 -17.43 -17.28
N ARG A 194 -9.96 -17.85 -18.54
CA ARG A 194 -10.89 -17.61 -19.64
C ARG A 194 -12.24 -18.26 -19.36
N SER A 195 -12.26 -19.52 -18.94
CA SER A 195 -13.49 -20.23 -18.58
C SER A 195 -14.18 -19.61 -17.36
N ASP A 196 -13.42 -19.19 -16.35
CA ASP A 196 -13.95 -18.47 -15.20
C ASP A 196 -14.55 -17.12 -15.60
N TYR A 197 -13.92 -16.40 -16.52
CA TYR A 197 -14.45 -15.14 -17.05
C TYR A 197 -15.70 -15.37 -17.90
N GLU A 198 -15.76 -16.41 -18.73
CA GLU A 198 -16.97 -16.78 -19.48
C GLU A 198 -18.12 -17.14 -18.54
N ALA A 199 -17.84 -17.91 -17.48
CA ALA A 199 -18.81 -18.20 -16.45
C ALA A 199 -19.27 -16.93 -15.74
N PHE A 200 -18.37 -15.97 -15.52
CA PHE A 200 -18.71 -14.66 -14.98
C PHE A 200 -19.58 -13.83 -15.95
N ALA A 201 -19.21 -13.77 -17.23
CA ALA A 201 -19.82 -12.89 -18.21
C ALA A 201 -21.17 -13.39 -18.73
N PHE A 202 -21.36 -14.71 -18.82
CA PHE A 202 -22.49 -15.30 -19.54
C PHE A 202 -23.43 -16.15 -18.69
N SER A 203 -23.18 -16.40 -17.40
CA SER A 203 -24.11 -17.23 -16.61
C SER A 203 -25.41 -16.49 -16.25
N ASP A 204 -26.56 -17.19 -16.26
CA ASP A 204 -27.89 -16.61 -15.96
C ASP A 204 -28.15 -16.36 -14.48
N ALA A 205 -27.24 -16.79 -13.61
CA ALA A 205 -27.38 -16.79 -12.16
C ALA A 205 -27.18 -15.42 -11.49
N TRP A 206 -27.11 -14.36 -12.29
CA TRP A 206 -26.78 -12.99 -11.86
C TRP A 206 -27.97 -12.04 -11.84
N ARG A 207 -29.19 -12.56 -12.04
CA ARG A 207 -30.44 -11.79 -11.92
C ARG A 207 -30.95 -11.74 -10.49
#